data_AF-A0A2H0WP82-F1
#
_entry.id   AF-A0A2H0WP82-F1
#
_cell.length_a   1.000
_cell.length_b   1.000
_cell.length_c   1.000
_cell.angle_alpha   90.00
_cell.angle_beta   90.00
_cell.angle_gamma   90.00
#
_symmetry.space_group_name_H-M   'P 1'
#
loop_
_entity.id
_entity.type
_entity.pdbx_description
1 polymer ?
#
loop_
_entity_poly.entity_id
_entity_poly.type
_entity_poly.pdbx_seq_one_letter_code
_entity_poly.pdbx_strand_id
1 'polypeptide(L)'
;MAKEKTKAITKKIESELVWAGASSFIAKPGDEKGQGERRILLIASKALGVSPFGVNILGGLPYINKLGLAQKAKGLRFEYNWIKFAEDDNGRAICQCRVMGKDGKTLTDWVVGECSPSTQRMSTLKGYQNHMAQTRAKNRAILECLGAVIHEEMMANIAKMAKEKQITPKQALDIGSGAGKSAEEMEEEQRGKQSGLFSLEGAEKLKELARKHGAKPGEEKKFLEEMVGHSVDFKNPSAKYIGLVEGQLLAAKVKNGK
;
A
#
# COMPACT_ATOMS: atom_id res chain seq x y z
N MET A 1 -26.67 40.98 -20.57
CA MET A 1 -27.12 40.78 -19.17
C MET A 1 -27.55 39.33 -18.99
N ALA A 2 -27.09 38.72 -17.90
CA ALA A 2 -27.57 37.51 -17.19
C ALA A 2 -27.73 36.18 -17.97
N LYS A 3 -26.89 35.15 -17.77
CA LYS A 3 -26.72 34.21 -16.61
C LYS A 3 -27.85 33.15 -16.51
N GLU A 4 -27.50 31.89 -16.81
CA GLU A 4 -27.45 30.74 -15.86
C GLU A 4 -28.73 29.87 -15.96
N LYS A 5 -28.74 28.52 -15.93
CA LYS A 5 -27.85 27.54 -15.30
C LYS A 5 -27.89 26.20 -16.08
N THR A 6 -26.76 25.78 -16.63
CA THR A 6 -26.53 24.36 -16.95
C THR A 6 -26.08 23.69 -15.66
N LYS A 7 -26.96 22.93 -15.01
CA LYS A 7 -26.60 22.07 -13.87
C LYS A 7 -25.65 20.98 -14.34
N ALA A 8 -24.35 21.23 -14.23
CA ALA A 8 -23.33 20.20 -14.29
C ALA A 8 -23.48 19.32 -13.05
N ILE A 9 -24.19 18.20 -13.21
CA ILE A 9 -24.18 17.10 -12.24
C ILE A 9 -22.76 16.54 -12.27
N THR A 10 -21.93 17.01 -11.35
CA THR A 10 -20.59 16.48 -11.11
C THR A 10 -20.79 15.11 -10.46
N LYS A 11 -20.84 14.07 -11.28
CA LYS A 11 -20.82 12.67 -10.82
C LYS A 11 -19.45 12.47 -10.17
N LYS A 12 -19.43 12.54 -8.84
CA LYS A 12 -18.29 12.20 -8.00
C LYS A 12 -18.00 10.72 -8.26
N ILE A 13 -17.00 10.44 -9.10
CA ILE A 13 -16.48 9.09 -9.27
C ILE A 13 -15.76 8.78 -7.96
N GLU A 14 -16.49 8.19 -7.01
CA GLU A 14 -15.88 7.37 -5.97
C GLU A 14 -15.12 6.28 -6.71
N SER A 15 -13.78 6.39 -6.73
CA SER A 15 -12.94 5.35 -7.32
C SER A 15 -13.09 4.12 -6.44
N GLU A 16 -13.99 3.21 -6.82
CA GLU A 16 -13.96 1.83 -6.36
C GLU A 16 -12.52 1.34 -6.46
N LEU A 17 -12.04 0.70 -5.39
CA LEU A 17 -10.72 0.08 -5.34
C LEU A 17 -10.69 -1.04 -6.40
N VAL A 18 -10.26 -0.70 -7.61
CA VAL A 18 -10.18 -1.68 -8.69
C VAL A 18 -8.99 -2.59 -8.41
N TRP A 19 -9.28 -3.81 -7.97
CA TRP A 19 -8.31 -4.90 -7.96
C TRP A 19 -8.11 -5.33 -9.42
N ALA A 20 -7.05 -4.83 -10.05
CA ALA A 20 -6.75 -5.17 -11.43
C ALA A 20 -5.40 -5.87 -11.51
N GLY A 21 -5.45 -7.17 -11.85
CA GLY A 21 -4.28 -7.91 -12.26
C GLY A 21 -3.79 -7.44 -13.64
N ALA A 22 -2.53 -7.76 -13.98
CA ALA A 22 -1.93 -7.39 -15.26
C ALA A 22 -2.77 -7.80 -16.49
N SER A 23 -3.52 -8.91 -16.40
CA SER A 23 -4.43 -9.37 -17.45
C SER A 23 -5.53 -8.35 -17.79
N SER A 24 -6.08 -7.66 -16.79
CA SER A 24 -7.13 -6.65 -16.97
C SER A 24 -6.63 -5.43 -17.75
N PHE A 25 -5.35 -5.08 -17.59
CA PHE A 25 -4.72 -3.92 -18.25
C PHE A 25 -4.13 -4.23 -19.62
N ILE A 26 -3.67 -5.46 -19.84
CA ILE A 26 -3.09 -5.88 -21.12
C ILE A 26 -4.20 -6.14 -22.16
N ALA A 27 -5.39 -6.56 -21.74
CA ALA A 27 -6.48 -6.97 -22.63
C ALA A 27 -7.33 -5.83 -23.24
N LYS A 28 -7.20 -4.58 -22.77
CA LYS A 28 -8.01 -3.43 -23.28
C LYS A 28 -7.11 -2.26 -23.70
N PRO A 29 -6.64 -2.21 -24.97
CA PRO A 29 -5.66 -1.22 -25.43
C PRO A 29 -6.18 0.23 -25.53
N GLY A 30 -7.49 0.46 -25.45
CA GLY A 30 -8.14 1.73 -25.83
C GLY A 30 -8.58 2.66 -24.69
N ASP A 31 -8.34 2.33 -23.42
CA ASP A 31 -8.73 3.18 -22.29
C ASP A 31 -7.54 4.03 -21.82
N GLU A 32 -7.63 5.37 -21.93
CA GLU A 32 -6.56 6.30 -21.53
C GLU A 32 -6.14 6.12 -20.06
N LYS A 33 -7.08 5.76 -19.18
CA LYS A 33 -6.79 5.49 -17.76
C LYS A 33 -6.04 4.16 -17.60
N GLY A 34 -6.42 3.15 -18.40
CA GLY A 34 -5.74 1.84 -18.46
C GLY A 34 -4.33 1.90 -19.06
N GLN A 35 -4.03 2.88 -19.92
CA GLN A 35 -2.69 3.06 -20.49
C GLN A 35 -1.66 3.55 -19.46
N GLY A 36 -2.06 4.44 -18.56
CA GLY A 36 -1.20 4.91 -17.47
C GLY A 36 -0.83 3.78 -16.49
N GLU A 37 -1.83 3.02 -16.07
CA GLU A 37 -1.68 1.86 -15.16
C GLU A 37 -0.87 0.74 -15.83
N ARG A 38 -1.13 0.45 -17.12
CA ARG A 38 -0.32 -0.49 -17.90
C ARG A 38 1.16 -0.06 -17.99
N ARG A 39 1.42 1.24 -18.16
CA ARG A 39 2.79 1.76 -18.22
C ARG A 39 3.50 1.61 -16.87
N ILE A 40 2.83 1.97 -15.77
CA ILE A 40 3.36 1.80 -14.41
C ILE A 40 3.67 0.32 -14.15
N LEU A 41 2.78 -0.58 -14.55
CA LEU A 41 2.96 -2.02 -14.40
C LEU A 41 4.18 -2.55 -15.16
N LEU A 42 4.38 -2.13 -16.42
CA LEU A 42 5.54 -2.53 -17.22
C LEU A 42 6.86 -1.97 -16.67
N ILE A 43 6.84 -0.74 -16.14
CA ILE A 43 8.03 -0.16 -15.51
C ILE A 43 8.33 -0.90 -14.20
N ALA A 44 7.32 -1.13 -13.36
CA ALA A 44 7.49 -1.86 -12.10
C ALA A 44 7.97 -3.30 -12.34
N SER A 45 7.47 -3.99 -13.37
CA SER A 45 7.92 -5.34 -13.72
C SER A 45 9.38 -5.34 -14.17
N LYS A 46 9.80 -4.32 -14.94
CA LYS A 46 11.20 -4.12 -15.32
C LYS A 46 12.08 -3.78 -14.13
N ALA A 47 11.63 -2.91 -13.22
CA ALA A 47 12.33 -2.55 -11.98
C ALA A 47 12.59 -3.80 -11.12
N LEU A 48 11.55 -4.61 -10.94
CA LEU A 48 11.60 -5.83 -10.16
C LEU A 48 12.26 -7.00 -10.89
N GLY A 49 12.48 -6.93 -12.21
CA GLY A 49 13.00 -8.06 -12.98
C GLY A 49 12.06 -9.28 -12.98
N VAL A 50 10.75 -9.04 -13.00
CA VAL A 50 9.71 -10.09 -13.06
C VAL A 50 8.82 -9.89 -14.28
N SER A 51 8.04 -10.91 -14.62
CA SER A 51 7.01 -10.78 -15.65
C SER A 51 5.99 -9.70 -15.27
N PRO A 52 5.38 -8.99 -16.23
CA PRO A 52 4.25 -8.10 -15.98
C PRO A 52 3.12 -8.76 -15.17
N PHE A 53 2.87 -10.06 -15.38
CA PHE A 53 1.88 -10.82 -14.60
C PHE A 53 2.26 -11.05 -13.13
N GLY A 54 3.51 -10.79 -12.76
CA GLY A 54 4.03 -10.83 -11.40
C GLY A 54 3.78 -9.55 -10.59
N VAL A 55 3.18 -8.53 -11.21
CA VAL A 55 2.88 -7.23 -10.60
C VAL A 55 1.39 -6.96 -10.67
N ASN A 56 0.84 -6.47 -9.57
CA ASN A 56 -0.54 -5.96 -9.49
C ASN A 56 -0.52 -4.49 -9.07
N ILE A 57 -1.64 -3.79 -9.25
CA ILE A 57 -1.82 -2.42 -8.75
C ILE A 57 -2.89 -2.42 -7.67
N LEU A 58 -2.62 -1.79 -6.53
CA LEU A 58 -3.59 -1.59 -5.45
C LEU A 58 -3.57 -0.12 -5.03
N GLY A 59 -4.71 0.57 -5.16
CA GLY A 59 -4.81 2.00 -4.81
C GLY A 59 -3.88 2.90 -5.62
N GLY A 60 -3.59 2.54 -6.88
CA GLY A 60 -2.70 3.28 -7.77
C GLY A 60 -1.20 2.99 -7.59
N LEU A 61 -0.83 2.14 -6.62
CA LEU A 61 0.57 1.76 -6.39
C LEU A 61 0.83 0.33 -6.87
N PRO A 62 1.90 0.08 -7.64
CA PRO A 62 2.28 -1.27 -8.05
C PRO A 62 2.82 -2.05 -6.84
N TYR A 63 2.61 -3.36 -6.80
CA TYR A 63 3.16 -4.26 -5.79
C TYR A 63 3.46 -5.64 -6.38
N ILE A 64 4.42 -6.37 -5.80
CA ILE A 64 4.77 -7.71 -6.25
C ILE A 64 3.75 -8.74 -5.75
N ASN A 65 3.14 -9.48 -6.67
CA ASN A 65 2.11 -10.46 -6.33
C ASN A 65 2.73 -11.86 -6.08
N LYS A 66 1.87 -12.86 -5.78
CA LYS A 66 2.31 -14.24 -5.53
C LYS A 66 3.15 -14.86 -6.67
N LEU A 67 2.86 -14.49 -7.93
CA LEU A 67 3.60 -14.99 -9.09
C LEU A 67 4.96 -14.31 -9.19
N GLY A 68 5.03 -12.99 -8.96
CA GLY A 68 6.29 -12.25 -8.93
C GLY A 68 7.23 -12.75 -7.84
N LEU A 69 6.71 -12.96 -6.62
CA LEU A 69 7.49 -13.54 -5.52
C LEU A 69 7.99 -14.96 -5.85
N ALA A 70 7.17 -15.78 -6.50
CA ALA A 70 7.59 -17.11 -6.95
C ALA A 70 8.71 -17.06 -8.01
N GLN A 71 8.71 -16.05 -8.89
CA GLN A 71 9.78 -15.83 -9.87
C GLN A 71 11.08 -15.40 -9.18
N LYS A 72 11.01 -14.54 -8.16
CA LYS A 72 12.16 -14.14 -7.34
C LYS A 72 12.73 -15.30 -6.53
N ALA A 73 11.87 -16.16 -6.00
CA ALA A 73 12.28 -17.31 -5.22
C ALA A 73 12.67 -18.54 -6.07
N LYS A 74 12.89 -18.38 -7.38
CA LYS A 74 13.20 -19.50 -8.27
C LYS A 74 14.47 -20.23 -7.80
N GLY A 75 14.33 -21.52 -7.51
CA GLY A 75 15.43 -22.37 -7.05
C GLY A 75 15.58 -22.44 -5.53
N LEU A 76 14.73 -21.76 -4.77
CA LEU A 76 14.56 -21.99 -3.34
C LEU A 76 13.61 -23.18 -3.10
N ARG A 77 13.83 -23.90 -2.00
CA ARG A 77 12.93 -24.94 -1.50
C ARG A 77 12.14 -24.38 -0.31
N PHE A 78 10.98 -24.96 -0.06
CA PHE A 78 10.08 -24.53 1.01
C PHE A 78 9.68 -25.75 1.82
N GLU A 79 9.80 -25.64 3.12
CA GLU A 79 9.23 -26.59 4.05
C GLU A 79 8.00 -25.98 4.71
N TYR A 80 7.01 -26.83 4.99
CA TYR A 80 5.75 -26.42 5.58
C TYR A 80 5.50 -27.23 6.84
N ASN A 81 5.05 -26.55 7.89
CA ASN A 81 4.59 -27.15 9.12
C ASN A 81 3.17 -26.68 9.41
N TRP A 82 2.24 -27.61 9.56
CA TRP A 82 0.84 -27.28 9.81
C TRP A 82 0.56 -27.25 11.30
N ILE A 83 0.21 -26.06 11.80
CA ILE A 83 -0.18 -25.88 13.21
C ILE A 83 -1.68 -26.14 13.37
N LYS A 84 -2.48 -25.71 12.38
CA LYS A 84 -3.92 -25.93 12.38
C LYS A 84 -4.48 -25.94 10.95
N PHE A 85 -5.25 -26.97 10.63
CA PHE A 85 -6.09 -26.98 9.42
C PHE A 85 -7.47 -26.42 9.73
N ALA A 86 -8.04 -25.70 8.77
CA ALA A 86 -9.48 -25.44 8.75
C ALA A 86 -10.18 -26.70 8.22
N GLU A 87 -11.08 -27.26 9.03
CA GLU A 87 -11.88 -28.45 8.70
C GLU A 87 -13.20 -28.09 7.99
N ASP A 88 -13.61 -26.82 8.09
CA ASP A 88 -14.80 -26.27 7.45
C ASP A 88 -14.56 -24.84 6.92
N ASP A 89 -15.56 -24.32 6.23
CA ASP A 89 -15.54 -22.96 5.63
C ASP A 89 -15.50 -21.83 6.66
N ASN A 90 -15.69 -22.13 7.95
CA ASN A 90 -15.67 -21.16 9.04
C ASN A 90 -14.38 -21.25 9.89
N GLY A 91 -13.59 -22.31 9.68
CA GLY A 91 -12.39 -22.63 10.42
C GLY A 91 -11.24 -21.66 10.16
N ARG A 92 -10.35 -21.56 11.14
CA ARG A 92 -9.07 -20.85 11.00
C ARG A 92 -7.98 -21.84 10.63
N ALA A 93 -7.21 -21.51 9.60
CA ALA A 93 -6.01 -22.23 9.21
C ALA A 93 -4.75 -21.48 9.64
N ILE A 94 -3.75 -22.21 10.11
CA ILE A 94 -2.43 -21.70 10.52
C ILE A 94 -1.36 -22.64 9.96
N CYS A 95 -0.51 -22.10 9.10
CA CYS A 95 0.59 -22.79 8.46
C CYS A 95 1.88 -22.03 8.75
N GLN A 96 2.97 -22.74 8.97
CA GLN A 96 4.32 -22.19 9.02
C GLN A 96 5.07 -22.59 7.75
N CYS A 97 5.92 -21.70 7.25
CA CYS A 97 6.80 -21.96 6.13
C CYS A 97 8.22 -21.49 6.45
N ARG A 98 9.23 -22.26 6.08
CA ARG A 98 10.62 -21.82 6.08
C ARG A 98 11.26 -22.02 4.72
N VAL A 99 12.19 -21.13 4.38
CA VAL A 99 12.96 -21.21 3.14
C VAL A 99 14.20 -22.06 3.35
N MET A 100 14.45 -22.95 2.40
CA MET A 100 15.62 -23.81 2.35
C MET A 100 16.44 -23.51 1.09
N GLY A 101 17.75 -23.35 1.26
CA GLY A 101 18.72 -23.22 0.19
C GLY A 101 18.85 -24.50 -0.64
N LYS A 102 19.50 -24.41 -1.79
CA LYS A 102 19.75 -25.57 -2.67
C LYS A 102 20.64 -26.62 -2.02
N ASP A 103 21.50 -26.19 -1.11
CA ASP A 103 22.39 -27.01 -0.29
C ASP A 103 21.69 -27.63 0.94
N GLY A 104 20.38 -27.40 1.11
CA GLY A 104 19.62 -27.89 2.25
C GLY A 104 19.80 -27.05 3.52
N LYS A 105 20.52 -25.92 3.47
CA LYS A 105 20.59 -25.00 4.62
C LYS A 105 19.28 -24.25 4.79
N THR A 106 18.89 -24.07 6.04
CA THR A 106 17.76 -23.20 6.39
C THR A 106 18.17 -21.74 6.23
N LEU A 107 17.37 -20.97 5.50
CA LEU A 107 17.61 -19.55 5.20
C LEU A 107 16.69 -18.61 6.00
N THR A 108 15.58 -19.11 6.52
CA THR A 108 14.66 -18.36 7.40
C THR A 108 14.19 -19.24 8.54
N ASP A 109 13.73 -18.63 9.62
CA ASP A 109 12.97 -19.34 10.65
C ASP A 109 11.59 -19.76 10.11
N TRP A 110 10.81 -20.42 10.97
CA TRP A 110 9.43 -20.78 10.67
C TRP A 110 8.53 -19.53 10.68
N VAL A 111 8.11 -19.11 9.49
CA VAL A 111 7.27 -17.93 9.28
C VAL A 111 5.80 -18.31 9.22
N VAL A 112 4.98 -17.68 10.06
CA VAL A 112 3.56 -18.00 10.18
C VAL A 112 2.73 -17.27 9.12
N GLY A 113 1.86 -18.03 8.46
CA GLY A 113 0.72 -17.54 7.68
C GLY A 113 -0.57 -18.06 8.27
N GLU A 114 -1.54 -17.17 8.42
CA GLU A 114 -2.85 -17.49 8.97
C GLU A 114 -3.96 -17.00 8.07
N CYS A 115 -5.08 -17.72 8.08
CA CYS A 115 -6.29 -17.28 7.40
C CYS A 115 -7.53 -17.74 8.16
N SER A 116 -8.40 -16.79 8.46
CA SER A 116 -9.77 -17.01 8.93
C SER A 116 -10.76 -16.37 7.96
N PRO A 117 -12.04 -16.78 7.97
CA PRO A 117 -13.09 -16.15 7.16
C PRO A 117 -13.18 -14.63 7.39
N SER A 118 -12.99 -14.17 8.62
CA SER A 118 -12.97 -12.74 8.98
C SER A 118 -11.81 -11.95 8.38
N THR A 119 -10.74 -12.64 7.97
CA THR A 119 -9.57 -12.03 7.30
C THR A 119 -9.63 -12.12 5.77
N GLN A 120 -10.68 -12.73 5.21
CA GLN A 120 -10.90 -12.81 3.77
C GLN A 120 -11.85 -11.70 3.31
N ARG A 121 -11.45 -10.94 2.28
CA ARG A 121 -12.24 -9.82 1.74
C ARG A 121 -13.28 -10.25 0.70
N MET A 122 -13.14 -11.44 0.11
CA MET A 122 -14.06 -11.94 -0.91
C MET A 122 -14.86 -13.12 -0.35
N SER A 123 -16.19 -12.98 -0.32
CA SER A 123 -17.12 -14.03 0.10
C SER A 123 -16.99 -15.31 -0.73
N THR A 124 -16.46 -15.21 -1.95
CA THR A 124 -16.16 -16.32 -2.88
C THR A 124 -14.93 -17.16 -2.49
N LEU A 125 -14.16 -16.77 -1.47
CA LEU A 125 -12.97 -17.51 -1.00
C LEU A 125 -13.23 -18.38 0.24
N LYS A 126 -14.49 -18.47 0.70
CA LYS A 126 -14.88 -19.43 1.74
C LYS A 126 -14.50 -20.85 1.28
N GLY A 127 -13.82 -21.59 2.14
CA GLY A 127 -13.27 -22.94 1.86
C GLY A 127 -11.79 -22.96 1.44
N TYR A 128 -11.17 -21.80 1.16
CA TYR A 128 -9.76 -21.72 0.76
C TYR A 128 -8.80 -21.31 1.89
N GLN A 129 -9.22 -21.39 3.15
CA GLN A 129 -8.44 -20.93 4.31
C GLN A 129 -7.08 -21.62 4.40
N ASN A 130 -7.03 -22.94 4.18
CA ASN A 130 -5.79 -23.71 4.20
C ASN A 130 -4.81 -23.20 3.12
N HIS A 131 -5.26 -23.15 1.86
CA HIS A 131 -4.42 -22.67 0.77
C HIS A 131 -3.95 -21.22 0.98
N MET A 132 -4.81 -20.36 1.53
CA MET A 132 -4.46 -18.97 1.83
C MET A 132 -3.45 -18.86 2.96
N ALA A 133 -3.61 -19.61 4.05
CA ALA A 133 -2.65 -19.65 5.15
C ALA A 133 -1.26 -20.11 4.66
N GLN A 134 -1.21 -21.16 3.85
CA GLN A 134 0.03 -21.65 3.24
C GLN A 134 0.66 -20.61 2.30
N THR A 135 -0.14 -19.96 1.45
CA THR A 135 0.33 -18.93 0.52
C THR A 135 0.88 -17.72 1.27
N ARG A 136 0.21 -17.28 2.34
CA ARG A 136 0.66 -16.18 3.21
C ARG A 136 1.98 -16.54 3.88
N ALA A 137 2.07 -17.73 4.48
CA ALA A 137 3.30 -18.22 5.12
C ALA A 137 4.48 -18.21 4.12
N LYS A 138 4.24 -18.74 2.92
CA LYS A 138 5.24 -18.77 1.84
C LYS A 138 5.68 -17.37 1.41
N ASN A 139 4.73 -16.47 1.14
CA ASN A 139 5.05 -15.12 0.66
C ASN A 139 5.87 -14.34 1.70
N ARG A 140 5.50 -14.45 2.98
CA ARG A 140 6.24 -13.84 4.09
C ARG A 140 7.63 -14.43 4.23
N ALA A 141 7.78 -15.75 4.14
CA ALA A 141 9.08 -16.41 4.16
C ALA A 141 9.99 -15.97 2.99
N ILE A 142 9.42 -15.78 1.79
CA ILE A 142 10.16 -15.22 0.65
C ILE A 142 10.63 -13.80 0.94
N LEU A 143 9.77 -12.94 1.51
CA LEU A 143 10.13 -11.56 1.84
C LEU A 143 11.15 -11.47 2.98
N GLU A 144 11.06 -12.33 3.98
CA GLU A 144 12.07 -12.42 5.03
C GLU A 144 13.44 -12.82 4.46
N CYS A 145 13.45 -13.78 3.54
CA CYS A 145 14.69 -14.26 2.92
C CYS A 145 15.28 -13.28 1.88
N LEU A 146 14.44 -12.70 1.03
CA LEU A 146 14.85 -11.99 -0.19
C LEU A 146 14.41 -10.53 -0.23
N GLY A 147 13.63 -10.04 0.73
CA GLY A 147 13.00 -8.71 0.67
C GLY A 147 14.03 -7.58 0.52
N ALA A 148 15.13 -7.63 1.27
CA ALA A 148 16.22 -6.66 1.14
C ALA A 148 16.84 -6.70 -0.27
N VAL A 149 17.16 -7.89 -0.77
CA VAL A 149 17.74 -8.07 -2.12
C VAL A 149 16.78 -7.58 -3.21
N ILE A 150 15.49 -7.92 -3.10
CA ILE A 150 14.45 -7.47 -4.03
C ILE A 150 14.38 -5.94 -4.02
N HIS A 151 14.44 -5.31 -2.84
CA HIS A 151 14.38 -3.86 -2.70
C HIS A 151 15.63 -3.18 -3.29
N GLU A 152 16.83 -3.67 -2.97
CA GLU A 152 18.09 -3.13 -3.48
C GLU A 152 18.19 -3.25 -5.00
N GLU A 153 17.88 -4.43 -5.56
CA GLU A 153 17.84 -4.65 -7.01
C GLU A 153 16.83 -3.71 -7.69
N MET A 154 15.65 -3.56 -7.09
CA MET A 154 14.61 -2.67 -7.59
C MET A 154 15.09 -1.22 -7.61
N MET A 155 15.68 -0.73 -6.53
CA MET A 155 16.18 0.64 -6.43
C MET A 155 17.34 0.91 -7.41
N ALA A 156 18.25 -0.06 -7.57
CA ALA A 156 19.31 0.01 -8.57
C ALA A 156 18.74 0.09 -10.01
N ASN A 157 17.73 -0.71 -10.31
CA ASN A 157 17.07 -0.69 -11.62
C ASN A 157 16.28 0.61 -11.85
N ILE A 158 15.60 1.15 -10.83
CA ILE A 158 14.94 2.46 -10.89
C ILE A 158 15.95 3.56 -11.19
N ALA A 159 17.09 3.58 -10.47
CA ALA A 159 18.14 4.57 -10.67
C ALA A 159 18.71 4.52 -12.09
N LYS A 160 18.94 3.31 -12.62
CA LYS A 160 19.38 3.11 -14.02
C LYS A 160 18.36 3.64 -15.01
N MET A 161 17.08 3.28 -14.85
CA MET A 161 16.01 3.74 -15.74
C MET A 161 15.81 5.25 -15.68
N ALA A 162 15.99 5.88 -14.52
CA ALA A 162 15.94 7.33 -14.36
C ALA A 162 17.12 8.02 -15.08
N LYS A 163 18.34 7.48 -14.94
CA LYS A 163 19.53 7.98 -15.65
C LYS A 163 19.38 7.89 -17.17
N GLU A 164 18.78 6.81 -17.65
CA GLU A 164 18.48 6.58 -19.07
C GLU A 164 17.23 7.36 -19.56
N LYS A 165 16.61 8.20 -18.72
CA LYS A 165 15.39 8.98 -19.00
C LYS A 165 14.20 8.13 -19.48
N GLN A 166 14.15 6.86 -19.08
CA GLN A 166 13.04 5.95 -19.41
C GLN A 166 11.81 6.17 -18.52
N ILE A 167 12.01 6.78 -17.35
CA ILE A 167 10.99 7.02 -16.34
C ILE A 167 11.07 8.45 -15.81
N THR A 168 9.93 9.00 -15.38
CA THR A 168 9.88 10.33 -14.73
C THR A 168 10.17 10.22 -13.23
N PRO A 169 10.54 11.33 -12.56
CA PRO A 169 10.73 11.35 -11.10
C PRO A 169 9.50 10.86 -10.33
N LYS A 170 8.30 11.21 -10.81
CA LYS A 170 7.04 10.73 -10.23
C LYS A 170 6.89 9.21 -10.35
N GLN A 171 7.18 8.65 -11.52
CA GLN A 171 7.14 7.20 -11.73
C GLN A 171 8.18 6.47 -10.86
N ALA A 172 9.37 7.04 -10.67
CA ALA A 172 10.38 6.48 -9.78
C ALA A 172 9.89 6.45 -8.32
N LEU A 173 9.25 7.52 -7.86
CA LEU A 173 8.67 7.61 -6.51
C LEU A 173 7.53 6.59 -6.31
N ASP A 174 6.58 6.53 -7.24
CA ASP A 174 5.42 5.63 -7.16
C ASP A 174 5.85 4.16 -7.09
N ILE A 175 6.88 3.78 -7.87
CA ILE A 175 7.41 2.42 -7.89
C ILE A 175 8.22 2.14 -6.63
N GLY A 176 9.12 3.05 -6.24
CA GLY A 176 9.94 2.87 -5.03
C GLY A 176 9.12 2.75 -3.74
N SER A 177 7.91 3.33 -3.72
CA SER A 177 7.02 3.32 -2.55
C SER A 177 6.21 2.04 -2.39
N GLY A 178 5.99 1.27 -3.47
CA GLY A 178 5.03 0.15 -3.48
C GLY A 178 5.53 -1.15 -4.08
N ALA A 179 6.38 -1.09 -5.12
CA ALA A 179 6.62 -2.26 -5.99
C ALA A 179 7.33 -3.42 -5.26
N GLY A 180 8.16 -3.12 -4.27
CA GLY A 180 8.85 -4.13 -3.45
C GLY A 180 7.99 -4.77 -2.35
N LYS A 181 6.76 -4.28 -2.12
CA LYS A 181 5.87 -4.76 -1.06
C LYS A 181 4.99 -5.91 -1.55
N SER A 182 4.63 -6.81 -0.64
CA SER A 182 3.60 -7.83 -0.87
C SER A 182 2.19 -7.26 -0.82
N ALA A 183 1.24 -8.07 -1.28
CA ALA A 183 -0.19 -7.79 -1.12
C ALA A 183 -0.58 -7.54 0.35
N GLU A 184 -0.02 -8.30 1.29
CA GLU A 184 -0.37 -8.19 2.71
C GLU A 184 0.12 -6.87 3.32
N GLU A 185 1.36 -6.46 3.04
CA GLU A 185 1.91 -5.18 3.51
C GLU A 185 1.14 -3.98 2.93
N MET A 186 0.78 -4.07 1.64
CA MET A 186 -0.05 -3.04 0.99
C MET A 186 -1.46 -2.97 1.58
N GLU A 187 -2.04 -4.13 1.94
CA GLU A 187 -3.35 -4.19 2.60
C GLU A 187 -3.29 -3.64 4.04
N GLU A 188 -2.22 -3.87 4.79
CA GLU A 188 -2.02 -3.31 6.13
C GLU A 188 -1.88 -1.78 6.09
N GLU A 189 -1.08 -1.24 5.17
CA GLU A 189 -0.98 0.20 4.96
C GLU A 189 -2.31 0.82 4.53
N GLN A 190 -3.11 0.11 3.74
CA GLN A 190 -4.45 0.55 3.36
C GLN A 190 -5.46 0.41 4.49
N ARG A 191 -5.39 -0.62 5.34
CA ARG A 191 -6.22 -0.72 6.55
C ARG A 191 -5.94 0.42 7.51
N GLY A 192 -4.67 0.82 7.69
CA GLY A 192 -4.31 2.00 8.46
C GLY A 192 -4.86 3.31 7.87
N LYS A 193 -5.11 3.37 6.56
CA LYS A 193 -5.78 4.49 5.88
C LYS A 193 -7.32 4.38 5.88
N GLN A 194 -7.87 3.17 5.87
CA GLN A 194 -9.31 2.86 5.84
C GLN A 194 -9.95 2.75 7.22
N SER A 195 -9.17 2.66 8.30
CA SER A 195 -9.67 2.86 9.67
C SER A 195 -10.04 4.34 9.86
N GLY A 196 -11.10 4.79 9.18
CA GLY A 196 -11.73 6.10 9.32
C GLY A 196 -12.34 6.35 10.71
N LEU A 197 -12.17 5.42 11.65
CA LEU A 197 -12.35 5.71 13.07
C LEU A 197 -11.31 6.73 13.58
N PHE A 198 -10.10 6.77 13.01
CA PHE A 198 -9.07 7.74 13.37
C PHE A 198 -9.15 9.06 12.58
N SER A 199 -9.91 9.14 11.48
CA SER A 199 -9.98 10.37 10.67
C SER A 199 -10.94 11.41 11.25
N LEU A 200 -12.05 10.98 11.87
CA LEU A 200 -12.94 11.87 12.62
C LEU A 200 -12.29 12.34 13.92
N GLU A 201 -11.66 11.44 14.70
CA GLU A 201 -10.89 11.82 15.89
C GLU A 201 -9.69 12.70 15.54
N GLY A 202 -8.97 12.41 14.44
CA GLY A 202 -7.80 13.17 14.03
C GLY A 202 -8.16 14.57 13.54
N ALA A 203 -9.26 14.72 12.79
CA ALA A 203 -9.76 16.02 12.37
C ALA A 203 -10.26 16.84 13.57
N GLU A 204 -10.97 16.22 14.52
CA GLU A 204 -11.37 16.90 15.75
C GLU A 204 -10.16 17.29 16.61
N LYS A 205 -9.13 16.43 16.72
CA LYS A 205 -7.87 16.78 17.40
C LYS A 205 -7.16 17.97 16.76
N LEU A 206 -7.13 18.08 15.44
CA LEU A 206 -6.59 19.27 14.76
C LEU A 206 -7.43 20.52 15.04
N LYS A 207 -8.76 20.42 15.07
CA LYS A 207 -9.63 21.54 15.45
C LYS A 207 -9.41 21.96 16.90
N GLU A 208 -9.32 21.00 17.81
CA GLU A 208 -9.06 21.25 19.23
C GLU A 208 -7.69 21.90 19.43
N LEU A 209 -6.66 21.40 18.74
CA LEU A 209 -5.31 21.98 18.73
C LEU A 209 -5.32 23.43 18.23
N ALA A 210 -6.03 23.72 17.14
CA ALA A 210 -6.19 25.07 16.61
C ALA A 210 -6.90 26.00 17.62
N ARG A 211 -7.99 25.53 18.23
CA ARG A 211 -8.75 26.29 19.25
C ARG A 211 -7.92 26.57 20.50
N LYS A 212 -7.15 25.59 20.97
CA LYS A 212 -6.19 25.76 22.08
C LYS A 212 -5.13 26.82 21.78
N HIS A 213 -4.83 27.05 20.50
CA HIS A 213 -3.91 28.07 20.05
C HIS A 213 -4.59 29.38 19.61
N GLY A 214 -5.90 29.52 19.80
CA GLY A 214 -6.65 30.77 19.62
C GLY A 214 -7.51 30.85 18.37
N ALA A 215 -7.66 29.75 17.61
CA ALA A 215 -8.55 29.74 16.44
C ALA A 215 -10.04 29.87 16.84
N LYS A 216 -10.79 30.68 16.09
CA LYS A 216 -12.24 30.75 16.22
C LYS A 216 -12.91 29.51 15.61
N PRO A 217 -14.08 29.09 16.14
CA PRO A 217 -14.84 28.00 15.53
C PRO A 217 -15.18 28.30 14.06
N GLY A 218 -14.84 27.37 13.16
CA GLY A 218 -15.03 27.51 11.71
C GLY A 218 -13.81 28.04 10.95
N GLU A 219 -12.79 28.55 11.65
CA GLU A 219 -11.56 29.08 11.05
C GLU A 219 -10.32 28.20 11.31
N GLU A 220 -10.49 27.04 11.96
CA GLU A 220 -9.40 26.21 12.48
C GLU A 220 -8.40 25.78 11.40
N LYS A 221 -8.89 25.37 10.23
CA LYS A 221 -8.01 24.94 9.14
C LYS A 221 -7.14 26.08 8.63
N LYS A 222 -7.76 27.24 8.37
CA LYS A 222 -7.06 28.41 7.84
C LYS A 222 -6.01 28.91 8.84
N PHE A 223 -6.37 28.93 10.12
CA PHE A 223 -5.45 29.28 11.20
C PHE A 223 -4.22 28.36 11.25
N LEU A 224 -4.41 27.03 11.18
CA LEU A 224 -3.29 26.10 11.18
C LEU A 224 -2.41 26.29 9.95
N GLU A 225 -3.00 26.45 8.76
CA GLU A 225 -2.27 26.66 7.51
C GLU A 225 -1.42 27.94 7.54
N GLU A 226 -1.94 29.03 8.11
CA GLU A 226 -1.20 30.29 8.31
C GLU A 226 -0.05 30.11 9.30
N MET A 227 -0.25 29.36 10.38
CA MET A 227 0.76 29.18 11.43
C MET A 227 1.90 28.22 11.04
N VAL A 228 1.61 27.16 10.29
CA VAL A 228 2.62 26.16 9.86
C VAL A 228 3.20 26.47 8.47
N GLY A 229 2.60 27.40 7.72
CA GLY A 229 3.09 27.87 6.42
C GLY A 229 2.89 26.89 5.26
N HIS A 230 2.07 25.85 5.45
CA HIS A 230 1.71 24.89 4.41
C HIS A 230 0.28 24.35 4.60
N SER A 231 -0.29 23.72 3.57
CA SER A 231 -1.64 23.17 3.68
C SER A 231 -1.74 22.09 4.75
N VAL A 232 -2.88 22.05 5.45
CA VAL A 232 -3.16 21.10 6.52
C VAL A 232 -4.27 20.15 6.09
N ASP A 233 -3.98 18.85 6.11
CA ASP A 233 -4.96 17.83 5.72
C ASP A 233 -5.90 17.47 6.88
N PHE A 234 -7.12 17.98 6.82
CA PHE A 234 -8.20 17.63 7.76
C PHE A 234 -8.99 16.39 7.34
N LYS A 235 -8.79 15.87 6.12
CA LYS A 235 -9.62 14.77 5.62
C LYS A 235 -9.21 13.44 6.20
N ASN A 236 -7.91 13.17 6.32
CA ASN A 236 -7.38 11.95 6.92
C ASN A 236 -6.02 12.19 7.62
N PRO A 237 -5.96 13.03 8.66
CA PRO A 237 -4.71 13.29 9.36
C PRO A 237 -4.23 12.04 10.13
N SER A 238 -3.01 11.60 9.89
CA SER A 238 -2.38 10.54 10.70
C SER A 238 -1.91 11.09 12.06
N ALA A 239 -1.79 10.24 13.08
CA ALA A 239 -1.29 10.66 14.41
C ALA A 239 0.11 11.29 14.34
N LYS A 240 0.99 10.75 13.49
CA LYS A 240 2.33 11.31 13.25
C LYS A 240 2.26 12.71 12.62
N TYR A 241 1.29 12.95 11.74
CA TYR A 241 1.06 14.25 11.13
C TYR A 241 0.49 15.27 12.12
N ILE A 242 -0.42 14.86 13.01
CA ILE A 242 -0.94 15.72 14.08
C ILE A 242 0.19 16.17 15.01
N GLY A 243 1.05 15.24 15.44
CA GLY A 243 2.21 15.56 16.27
C GLY A 243 3.22 16.49 15.59
N LEU A 244 3.37 16.38 14.25
CA LEU A 244 4.20 17.31 13.48
C LEU A 244 3.62 18.74 13.50
N VAL A 245 2.31 18.88 13.27
CA VAL A 245 1.62 20.17 13.30
C VAL A 245 1.69 20.80 14.69
N GLU A 246 1.50 20.01 15.76
CA GLU A 246 1.65 20.48 17.13
C GLU A 246 3.08 20.98 17.43
N GLY A 247 4.10 20.23 17.01
CA GLY A 247 5.49 20.65 17.14
C GLY A 247 5.80 21.95 16.38
N GLN A 248 5.26 22.11 15.17
CA GLN A 248 5.41 23.34 14.38
C GLN A 248 4.70 24.53 15.03
N LEU A 249 3.51 24.35 15.61
CA LEU A 249 2.80 25.40 16.34
C LEU A 249 3.57 25.85 17.59
N LEU A 250 4.17 24.91 18.32
CA LEU A 250 5.01 25.22 19.47
C LEU A 250 6.26 26.00 19.05
N ALA A 251 6.92 25.58 17.96
CA ALA A 251 8.08 26.29 17.41
C ALA A 251 7.71 27.71 16.91
N ALA A 252 6.53 27.88 16.32
CA ALA A 252 6.03 29.18 15.87
C ALA A 252 5.71 30.12 17.05
N LYS A 253 5.19 29.61 18.18
CA LYS A 253 5.01 30.40 19.40
C LYS A 253 6.34 30.89 19.97
N VAL A 254 7.35 30.01 20.06
CA VAL A 254 8.69 30.36 20.55
C VAL A 254 9.35 31.43 19.68
N LYS A 255 9.19 31.37 18.35
CA LYS A 255 9.71 32.41 17.44
C LYS A 255 9.00 33.76 17.55
N ASN A 256 7.74 33.78 17.97
CA ASN A 256 6.92 35.00 18.07
C ASN A 256 6.89 35.61 19.49
N GLY A 257 7.73 35.13 20.42
CA GLY A 257 7.99 35.80 21.70
C GLY A 257 6.81 35.84 22.67
N LYS A 258 5.97 34.79 22.69
CA LYS A 258 4.96 34.56 23.74
C LYS A 258 5.14 33.20 24.38
#